data_AF-A0A061QQ12-F1
#
_entry.id   AF-A0A061QQ12-F1
#
_cell.length_a   1.000
_cell.length_b   1.000
_cell.length_c   1.000
_cell.angle_alpha   90.00
_cell.angle_beta   90.00
_cell.angle_gamma   90.00
#
_symmetry.space_group_name_H-M   'P 1'
#
loop_
_entity.id
_entity.type
_entity.pdbx_description
1 polymer ?
#
loop_
_entity_poly.entity_id
_entity_poly.type
_entity_poly.pdbx_seq_one_letter_code
_entity_poly.pdbx_strand_id
1 'polypeptide(L)'
;MRPALLCAAWRTKTVAPQVMELRALAVNSRISLQELRQAHTDSLQWRHYSYLHRPWVRVRVAPRCDPRASKQMSACSAPSGRAPAEPSGSQAEGTLRVIAGPGSGKTRVLTMRIVELLQQGVPPWKVMAVTFTNKAARELRDRLTESAGTEAAMVATGTFHSIALRLLRRHFSRIPDRIAAPISSSFKIVGAVESHALLKAVLQAEFSGAETKLTKMFARQYQLVISKVKNDTNRVLGKDEFEERCKRLLGETPVRVGEVYSRYEAMLKENNALDFDNLIVFAVELLRSSPEVLAKCQQQWHYVLVDEFQDTNEMQYEFVRLLCSGHGRLLVVGDPDQAIYGWRGAKTENMSSRLERDFPGLVTKHLKDNYRRA
;
A
#
# COMPACT_ATOMS: atom_id res chain seq x y z
N MET A 1 58.94 33.98 26.26
CA MET A 1 59.33 32.77 27.04
C MET A 1 58.09 31.94 27.33
N ARG A 2 58.16 30.60 27.15
CA ARG A 2 57.37 29.58 27.89
C ARG A 2 58.12 29.29 29.22
N PRO A 3 57.61 28.54 30.24
CA PRO A 3 56.50 27.56 30.30
C PRO A 3 55.38 27.98 31.33
N ALA A 4 54.55 27.16 32.01
CA ALA A 4 54.45 25.70 32.17
C ALA A 4 53.04 25.12 32.51
N LEU A 5 52.77 23.94 31.94
CA LEU A 5 52.24 22.68 32.52
C LEU A 5 51.08 22.63 33.55
N LEU A 6 50.03 21.87 33.14
CA LEU A 6 49.22 20.86 33.88
C LEU A 6 48.61 21.23 35.26
N CYS A 7 47.31 21.03 35.51
CA CYS A 7 46.71 19.69 35.59
C CYS A 7 45.16 19.67 35.68
N ALA A 8 44.60 18.48 35.50
CA ALA A 8 43.28 17.97 35.96
C ALA A 8 41.95 18.58 35.43
N ALA A 9 41.13 17.67 34.90
CA ALA A 9 39.78 17.84 34.37
C ALA A 9 38.71 18.28 35.40
N TRP A 10 37.59 18.82 34.91
CA TRP A 10 36.22 18.31 35.21
C TRP A 10 35.20 18.80 34.16
N ARG A 11 34.00 18.22 34.15
CA ARG A 11 32.99 18.35 33.08
C ARG A 11 32.19 19.66 33.16
N THR A 12 31.82 20.23 32.01
CA THR A 12 30.45 20.61 31.55
C THR A 12 30.42 21.82 30.60
N LYS A 13 29.40 21.87 29.73
CA LYS A 13 29.08 22.94 28.74
C LYS A 13 30.10 23.01 27.57
N THR A 14 29.70 23.25 26.33
CA THR A 14 28.69 24.22 25.86
C THR A 14 27.87 23.73 24.67
N VAL A 15 26.58 24.11 24.65
CA VAL A 15 25.76 24.14 23.43
C VAL A 15 26.23 25.33 22.59
N ALA A 16 26.55 25.08 21.31
CA ALA A 16 27.05 26.06 20.36
C ALA A 16 25.88 26.64 19.48
N PRO A 17 26.08 27.69 18.66
CA PRO A 17 25.43 28.96 18.99
C PRO A 17 24.56 29.50 17.85
N GLN A 18 23.23 29.39 17.96
CA GLN A 18 22.28 29.95 16.98
C GLN A 18 21.30 30.99 17.55
N VAL A 19 21.31 31.22 18.87
CA VAL A 19 20.37 32.15 19.54
C VAL A 19 20.92 33.58 19.65
N MET A 20 22.24 33.80 19.51
CA MET A 20 22.84 35.14 19.65
C MET A 20 22.73 36.02 18.40
N GLU A 21 22.74 35.48 17.17
CA GLU A 21 22.60 36.31 15.96
C GLU A 21 21.21 36.96 15.84
N LEU A 22 20.15 36.28 16.30
CA LEU A 22 18.78 36.81 16.25
C LEU A 22 18.54 38.03 17.15
N ARG A 23 19.42 38.30 18.13
CA ARG A 23 19.34 39.53 18.95
C ARG A 23 19.94 40.75 18.26
N ALA A 24 20.83 40.59 17.28
CA ALA A 24 21.45 41.73 16.58
C ALA A 24 20.48 42.40 15.58
N LEU A 25 19.61 41.63 14.93
CA LEU A 25 18.65 42.13 13.93
C LEU A 25 17.44 42.86 14.53
N ALA A 26 17.11 42.59 15.80
CA ALA A 26 15.94 43.16 16.48
C ALA A 26 16.12 44.61 16.97
N VAL A 27 17.33 45.18 16.88
CA VAL A 27 17.64 46.50 17.45
C VAL A 27 17.26 47.67 16.53
N ASN A 28 17.10 47.45 15.22
CA ASN A 28 16.83 48.51 14.23
C ASN A 28 15.58 48.30 13.35
N SER A 29 14.70 47.36 13.70
CA SER A 29 13.38 47.23 13.06
C SER A 29 12.33 46.80 14.08
N ARG A 30 11.14 47.40 14.04
CA ARG A 30 10.01 47.09 14.95
C ARG A 30 9.34 45.77 14.56
N ILE A 31 10.08 44.67 14.66
CA ILE A 31 9.60 43.31 14.41
C ILE A 31 9.69 42.56 15.74
N SER A 32 8.57 41.96 16.19
CA SER A 32 8.54 41.24 17.45
C SER A 32 9.38 39.96 17.40
N LEU A 33 9.85 39.50 18.56
CA LEU A 33 10.52 38.20 18.68
C LEU A 33 9.62 37.02 18.28
N GLN A 34 8.31 37.23 18.22
CA GLN A 34 7.33 36.24 17.79
C GLN A 34 7.24 36.17 16.26
N GLU A 35 7.23 37.32 15.57
CA GLU A 35 7.32 37.42 14.10
C GLU A 35 8.68 36.96 13.58
N LEU A 36 9.80 37.27 14.27
CA LEU A 36 11.12 36.75 13.93
C LEU A 36 11.19 35.21 14.08
N ARG A 37 10.53 34.64 15.09
CA ARG A 37 10.40 33.17 15.21
C ARG A 37 9.51 32.58 14.12
N GLN A 38 8.41 33.24 13.78
CA GLN A 38 7.53 32.81 12.69
C GLN A 38 8.31 32.81 11.37
N ALA A 39 8.95 33.93 11.00
CA ALA A 39 9.79 34.04 9.81
C ALA A 39 11.00 33.08 9.80
N HIS A 40 11.57 32.73 10.96
CA HIS A 40 12.63 31.71 11.03
C HIS A 40 12.08 30.28 10.90
N THR A 41 10.84 30.02 11.32
CA THR A 41 10.15 28.74 11.12
C THR A 41 9.71 28.60 9.67
N ASP A 42 9.10 29.65 9.11
CA ASP A 42 8.68 29.75 7.73
C ASP A 42 9.88 29.69 6.79
N SER A 43 11.03 30.31 7.11
CA SER A 43 12.26 30.17 6.31
C SER A 43 13.00 28.85 6.51
N LEU A 44 12.79 28.11 7.61
CA LEU A 44 13.22 26.72 7.74
C LEU A 44 12.33 25.76 6.94
N GLN A 45 11.02 26.02 6.88
CA GLN A 45 10.09 25.34 5.98
C GLN A 45 10.40 25.69 4.51
N TRP A 46 10.67 26.96 4.19
CA TRP A 46 11.06 27.40 2.84
C TRP A 46 12.46 26.94 2.43
N ARG A 47 13.42 26.82 3.35
CA ARG A 47 14.71 26.17 3.06
C ARG A 47 14.52 24.66 2.85
N HIS A 48 13.65 23.99 3.61
CA HIS A 48 13.26 22.61 3.28
C HIS A 48 12.60 22.48 1.90
N TYR A 49 11.70 23.40 1.52
CA TYR A 49 11.07 23.41 0.20
C TYR A 49 12.05 23.72 -0.94
N SER A 50 12.91 24.74 -0.77
CA SER A 50 13.81 25.21 -1.83
C SER A 50 15.02 24.30 -2.08
N TYR A 51 15.49 23.53 -1.08
CA TYR A 51 16.47 22.47 -1.32
C TYR A 51 15.87 21.22 -1.99
N LEU A 52 14.55 20.99 -1.86
CA LEU A 52 13.84 19.89 -2.52
C LEU A 52 13.42 20.20 -3.97
N HIS A 53 13.50 21.45 -4.41
CA HIS A 53 13.30 21.87 -5.81
C HIS A 53 14.58 21.78 -6.68
N ARG A 54 15.56 20.93 -6.34
CA ARG A 54 16.54 20.50 -7.34
C ARG A 54 15.83 19.64 -8.39
N PRO A 55 15.80 20.05 -9.67
CA PRO A 55 15.05 19.32 -10.69
C PRO A 55 15.74 17.98 -10.97
N TRP A 56 15.07 16.89 -10.61
CA TRP A 56 15.48 15.55 -11.03
C TRP A 56 15.27 15.44 -12.54
N VAL A 57 16.38 15.55 -13.28
CA VAL A 57 16.52 15.55 -14.75
C VAL A 57 15.96 16.82 -15.43
N ARG A 58 16.86 17.75 -15.78
CA ARG A 58 16.60 18.73 -16.86
C ARG A 58 16.50 18.00 -18.21
N VAL A 59 15.29 17.82 -18.73
CA VAL A 59 15.10 17.70 -20.18
C VAL A 59 14.95 19.13 -20.72
N ARG A 60 15.77 19.53 -21.70
CA ARG A 60 15.63 20.85 -22.32
C ARG A 60 14.38 20.88 -23.19
N VAL A 61 13.39 21.67 -22.80
CA VAL A 61 12.34 22.16 -23.71
C VAL A 61 12.67 23.62 -24.01
N ALA A 62 12.69 24.00 -25.29
CA ALA A 62 12.99 25.37 -25.71
C ALA A 62 11.89 26.34 -25.24
N PRO A 63 12.25 27.57 -24.80
CA PRO A 63 11.26 28.54 -24.33
C PRO A 63 10.40 29.05 -25.50
N ARG A 64 9.09 29.13 -25.28
CA ARG A 64 8.18 29.96 -26.11
C ARG A 64 7.89 31.29 -25.40
N CYS A 65 7.52 32.28 -26.20
CA CYS A 65 7.69 33.72 -25.92
C CYS A 65 6.90 34.31 -24.75
N ASP A 66 7.42 35.45 -24.29
CA ASP A 66 6.90 36.39 -23.30
C ASP A 66 5.52 36.98 -23.69
N PRO A 67 4.50 36.97 -22.79
CA PRO A 67 3.19 37.57 -23.04
C PRO A 67 3.19 39.10 -22.81
N ARG A 68 4.02 39.84 -23.55
CA ARG A 68 3.98 41.32 -23.63
C ARG A 68 4.17 41.85 -25.06
N ALA A 69 3.33 41.40 -25.98
CA ALA A 69 3.10 42.08 -27.26
C ALA A 69 1.60 42.25 -27.50
N SER A 70 1.18 43.45 -27.93
CA SER A 70 -0.22 43.88 -27.95
C SER A 70 -0.80 43.99 -29.36
N LYS A 71 -2.13 43.83 -29.46
CA LYS A 71 -3.00 44.30 -30.56
C LYS A 71 -2.67 43.83 -31.99
N GLN A 72 -3.50 42.92 -32.52
CA GLN A 72 -4.39 43.25 -33.65
C GLN A 72 -5.45 42.15 -33.87
N MET A 73 -6.65 42.55 -34.31
CA MET A 73 -7.72 41.65 -34.71
C MET A 73 -7.61 41.34 -36.21
N SER A 74 -7.82 40.08 -36.59
CA SER A 74 -8.51 39.75 -37.84
C SER A 74 -9.15 38.35 -37.71
N ALA A 75 -10.27 38.13 -38.38
CA ALA A 75 -11.07 36.91 -38.27
C ALA A 75 -10.74 35.91 -39.38
N CYS A 76 -10.75 34.62 -39.06
CA CYS A 76 -11.03 33.56 -40.05
C CYS A 76 -11.64 32.31 -39.43
N SER A 77 -12.56 31.73 -40.20
CA SER A 77 -13.36 30.52 -40.01
C SER A 77 -12.75 29.35 -39.22
N ALA A 78 -13.57 28.73 -38.36
CA ALA A 78 -13.29 27.43 -37.76
C ALA A 78 -13.64 26.26 -38.71
N PRO A 79 -12.80 25.20 -38.78
CA PRO A 79 -13.21 23.86 -39.19
C PRO A 79 -13.51 22.98 -37.96
N SER A 80 -14.48 22.09 -38.16
CA SER A 80 -15.02 21.16 -37.17
C SER A 80 -14.03 20.11 -36.64
N GLY A 81 -14.15 19.78 -35.35
CA GLY A 81 -14.15 18.39 -34.89
C GLY A 81 -12.82 17.62 -34.87
N ARG A 82 -11.98 17.91 -33.89
CA ARG A 82 -11.16 16.87 -33.21
C ARG A 82 -11.22 17.09 -31.70
N ALA A 83 -11.45 16.02 -30.95
CA ALA A 83 -11.24 16.03 -29.51
C ALA A 83 -9.76 16.37 -29.21
N PRO A 84 -9.46 17.11 -28.13
CA PRO A 84 -8.08 17.40 -27.77
C PRO A 84 -7.35 16.09 -27.49
N ALA A 85 -6.27 15.84 -28.25
CA ALA A 85 -5.42 14.69 -28.01
C ALA A 85 -4.79 14.78 -26.61
N GLU A 86 -4.79 13.69 -25.86
CA GLU A 86 -4.17 13.63 -24.54
C GLU A 86 -2.67 13.97 -24.65
N PRO A 87 -2.12 14.78 -23.73
CA PRO A 87 -0.73 15.23 -23.82
C PRO A 87 0.22 14.04 -23.69
N SER A 88 1.13 13.93 -24.65
CA SER A 88 2.03 12.78 -24.81
C SER A 88 2.94 12.53 -23.60
N GLY A 89 2.69 11.41 -22.90
CA GLY A 89 3.68 10.56 -22.22
C GLY A 89 4.87 11.23 -21.56
N SER A 90 4.69 11.70 -20.32
CA SER A 90 5.81 11.77 -19.37
C SER A 90 6.06 10.38 -18.74
N GLN A 91 7.23 10.14 -18.15
CA GLN A 91 7.53 8.86 -17.48
C GLN A 91 6.66 8.55 -16.23
N ALA A 92 5.64 9.37 -15.94
CA ALA A 92 4.69 9.21 -14.85
C ALA A 92 3.62 8.12 -15.08
N GLU A 93 3.53 7.54 -16.28
CA GLU A 93 2.39 6.71 -16.73
C GLU A 93 2.59 5.18 -16.60
N GLY A 94 3.76 4.72 -16.13
CA GLY A 94 4.09 3.28 -16.04
C GLY A 94 4.20 2.72 -14.62
N THR A 95 4.54 1.44 -14.52
CA THR A 95 4.75 0.76 -13.23
C THR A 95 6.11 1.15 -12.64
N LEU A 96 6.14 1.46 -11.34
CA LEU A 96 7.34 1.89 -10.62
C LEU A 96 7.60 0.99 -9.40
N ARG A 97 8.77 0.35 -9.35
CA ARG A 97 9.28 -0.37 -8.18
C ARG A 97 10.34 0.47 -7.47
N VAL A 98 10.08 0.84 -6.23
CA VAL A 98 11.04 1.54 -5.37
C VAL A 98 11.62 0.56 -4.34
N ILE A 99 12.89 0.23 -4.48
CA ILE A 99 13.67 -0.56 -3.51
C ILE A 99 14.28 0.42 -2.51
N ALA A 100 13.95 0.26 -1.24
CA ALA A 100 14.12 1.30 -0.23
C ALA A 100 14.45 0.70 1.15
N GLY A 101 15.72 0.76 1.56
CA GLY A 101 16.22 0.14 2.78
C GLY A 101 15.62 0.66 4.11
N PRO A 102 15.90 0.02 5.26
CA PRO A 102 15.45 0.47 6.57
C PRO A 102 15.83 1.93 6.86
N GLY A 103 14.83 2.80 7.00
CA GLY A 103 15.06 4.23 7.29
C GLY A 103 15.32 5.14 6.09
N SER A 104 15.31 4.59 4.86
CA SER A 104 15.37 5.37 3.61
C SER A 104 14.12 6.22 3.32
N GLY A 105 13.02 5.97 4.05
CA GLY A 105 11.79 6.75 3.94
C GLY A 105 10.73 6.16 2.99
N LYS A 106 10.53 4.83 2.97
CA LYS A 106 9.50 4.14 2.16
C LYS A 106 8.15 4.90 2.13
N THR A 107 7.55 5.10 3.29
CA THR A 107 6.27 5.79 3.48
C THR A 107 6.34 7.28 3.07
N ARG A 108 7.51 7.93 3.17
CA ARG A 108 7.70 9.31 2.68
C ARG A 108 7.65 9.37 1.16
N VAL A 109 8.28 8.43 0.45
CA VAL A 109 8.18 8.34 -1.02
C VAL A 109 6.74 8.09 -1.45
N LEU A 110 6.04 7.18 -0.78
CA LEU A 110 4.63 6.89 -1.08
C LEU A 110 3.74 8.12 -0.83
N THR A 111 3.91 8.83 0.30
CA THR A 111 3.20 10.08 0.60
C THR A 111 3.49 11.15 -0.47
N MET A 112 4.77 11.38 -0.78
CA MET A 112 5.19 12.39 -1.76
C MET A 112 4.63 12.11 -3.15
N ARG A 113 4.60 10.84 -3.60
CA ARG A 113 3.99 10.51 -4.90
C ARG A 113 2.50 10.79 -4.94
N ILE A 114 1.75 10.52 -3.86
CA ILE A 114 0.32 10.83 -3.82
C ILE A 114 0.14 12.36 -3.89
N VAL A 115 0.87 13.13 -3.09
CA VAL A 115 0.80 14.61 -3.13
C VAL A 115 1.13 15.15 -4.52
N GLU A 116 2.16 14.59 -5.19
CA GLU A 116 2.52 14.94 -6.57
C GLU A 116 1.37 14.67 -7.56
N LEU A 117 0.70 13.51 -7.47
CA LEU A 117 -0.46 13.18 -8.31
C LEU A 117 -1.62 14.16 -8.07
N LEU A 118 -1.91 14.51 -6.81
CA LEU A 118 -2.96 15.50 -6.49
C LEU A 118 -2.61 16.89 -7.05
N GLN A 119 -1.35 17.32 -6.94
CA GLN A 119 -0.86 18.58 -7.51
C GLN A 119 -0.90 18.60 -9.06
N GLN A 120 -0.80 17.43 -9.69
CA GLN A 120 -1.01 17.25 -11.14
C GLN A 120 -2.50 17.23 -11.54
N GLY A 121 -3.42 17.46 -10.60
CA GLY A 121 -4.86 17.50 -10.84
C GLY A 121 -5.53 16.13 -10.87
N VAL A 122 -4.86 15.06 -10.45
CA VAL A 122 -5.49 13.74 -10.30
C VAL A 122 -6.50 13.81 -9.15
N PRO A 123 -7.80 13.52 -9.37
CA PRO A 123 -8.80 13.59 -8.30
C PRO A 123 -8.48 12.59 -7.18
N PRO A 124 -8.58 12.95 -5.88
CA PRO A 124 -8.17 12.07 -4.78
C PRO A 124 -8.79 10.67 -4.81
N TRP A 125 -10.07 10.55 -5.17
CA TRP A 125 -10.76 9.26 -5.27
C TRP A 125 -10.25 8.35 -6.40
N LYS A 126 -9.41 8.88 -7.31
CA LYS A 126 -8.69 8.12 -8.35
C LYS A 126 -7.43 7.42 -7.84
N VAL A 127 -7.03 7.68 -6.60
CA VAL A 127 -5.80 7.13 -5.98
C VAL A 127 -6.17 6.14 -4.89
N MET A 128 -5.53 4.97 -4.90
CA MET A 128 -5.62 3.96 -3.85
C MET A 128 -4.25 3.74 -3.21
N ALA A 129 -4.22 3.67 -1.87
CA ALA A 129 -3.00 3.47 -1.10
C ALA A 129 -3.17 2.31 -0.10
N VAL A 130 -2.36 1.27 -0.27
CA VAL A 130 -2.46 0.01 0.48
C VAL A 130 -1.24 -0.16 1.38
N THR A 131 -1.48 -0.51 2.65
CA THR A 131 -0.43 -0.82 3.64
C THR A 131 -0.76 -2.11 4.39
N PHE A 132 0.20 -2.68 5.12
CA PHE A 132 -0.03 -3.93 5.85
C PHE A 132 -0.75 -3.78 7.20
N THR A 133 -0.81 -2.58 7.79
CA THR A 133 -1.40 -2.39 9.13
C THR A 133 -2.36 -1.20 9.18
N ASN A 134 -3.42 -1.32 10.00
CA ASN A 134 -4.35 -0.22 10.26
C ASN A 134 -3.67 1.01 10.87
N LYS A 135 -2.52 0.83 11.54
CA LYS A 135 -1.70 1.93 12.05
C LYS A 135 -1.02 2.69 10.90
N ALA A 136 -0.31 2.00 10.03
CA ALA A 136 0.32 2.59 8.84
C ALA A 136 -0.70 3.26 7.91
N ALA A 137 -1.88 2.66 7.72
CA ALA A 137 -2.96 3.25 6.93
C ALA A 137 -3.50 4.56 7.52
N ARG A 138 -3.55 4.70 8.86
CA ARG A 138 -3.92 5.97 9.52
C ARG A 138 -2.81 6.98 9.40
N GLU A 139 -1.59 6.64 9.81
CA GLU A 139 -0.43 7.54 9.72
C GLU A 139 -0.20 8.08 8.30
N LEU A 140 -0.43 7.27 7.27
CA LEU A 140 -0.38 7.71 5.88
C LEU A 140 -1.50 8.70 5.55
N ARG A 141 -2.74 8.46 5.98
CA ARG A 141 -3.86 9.39 5.76
C ARG A 141 -3.64 10.72 6.49
N ASP A 142 -3.12 10.67 7.70
CA ASP A 142 -2.85 11.85 8.52
C ASP A 142 -1.79 12.72 7.81
N ARG A 143 -0.65 12.12 7.41
CA ARG A 143 0.40 12.79 6.61
C ARG A 143 -0.10 13.39 5.29
N LEU A 144 -1.00 12.69 4.59
CA LEU A 144 -1.60 13.19 3.35
C LEU A 144 -2.50 14.41 3.62
N THR A 145 -3.27 14.37 4.71
CA THR A 145 -4.14 15.48 5.13
C THR A 145 -3.30 16.71 5.54
N GLU A 146 -2.20 16.50 6.25
CA GLU A 146 -1.22 17.55 6.59
C GLU A 146 -0.54 18.15 5.34
N SER A 147 -0.21 17.33 4.34
CA SER A 147 0.61 17.74 3.18
C SER A 147 -0.19 18.32 2.01
N ALA A 148 -1.45 17.91 1.84
CA ALA A 148 -2.29 18.26 0.69
C ALA A 148 -3.74 18.67 1.08
N GLY A 149 -3.99 18.92 2.36
CA GLY A 149 -5.28 19.39 2.86
C GLY A 149 -6.34 18.29 3.00
N THR A 150 -7.53 18.69 3.46
CA THR A 150 -8.64 17.77 3.81
C THR A 150 -9.17 16.96 2.63
N GLU A 151 -9.04 17.44 1.40
CA GLU A 151 -9.43 16.68 0.20
C GLU A 151 -8.60 15.41 0.01
N ALA A 152 -7.35 15.38 0.48
CA ALA A 152 -6.50 14.20 0.43
C ALA A 152 -7.03 13.04 1.29
N ALA A 153 -7.95 13.29 2.23
CA ALA A 153 -8.62 12.24 2.98
C ALA A 153 -9.58 11.38 2.12
N MET A 154 -9.94 11.86 0.91
CA MET A 154 -10.72 11.09 -0.07
C MET A 154 -9.89 10.05 -0.84
N VAL A 155 -8.55 10.05 -0.71
CA VAL A 155 -7.69 8.97 -1.21
C VAL A 155 -8.10 7.64 -0.58
N ALA A 156 -8.19 6.58 -1.37
CA ALA A 156 -8.61 5.27 -0.91
C ALA A 156 -7.50 4.56 -0.11
N THR A 157 -7.19 5.08 1.09
CA THR A 157 -6.16 4.56 1.99
C THR A 157 -6.71 3.49 2.93
N GLY A 158 -6.04 2.34 3.01
CA GLY A 158 -6.43 1.22 3.88
C GLY A 158 -5.42 0.07 3.90
N THR A 159 -5.79 -1.06 4.52
CA THR A 159 -5.09 -2.33 4.33
C THR A 159 -5.71 -3.14 3.20
N PHE A 160 -5.00 -4.16 2.69
CA PHE A 160 -5.57 -5.14 1.74
C PHE A 160 -6.96 -5.61 2.16
N HIS A 161 -7.10 -6.07 3.40
CA HIS A 161 -8.38 -6.51 3.97
C HIS A 161 -9.43 -5.40 4.03
N SER A 162 -9.03 -4.16 4.38
CA SER A 162 -9.95 -3.01 4.46
C SER A 162 -10.49 -2.61 3.08
N ILE A 163 -9.63 -2.66 2.04
CA ILE A 163 -10.02 -2.36 0.66
C ILE A 163 -10.86 -3.50 0.07
N ALA A 164 -10.43 -4.75 0.25
CA ALA A 164 -11.17 -5.94 -0.17
C ALA A 164 -12.58 -5.98 0.47
N LEU A 165 -12.68 -5.72 1.78
CA LEU A 165 -13.98 -5.59 2.47
C LEU A 165 -14.85 -4.49 1.85
N ARG A 166 -14.30 -3.32 1.56
CA ARG A 166 -15.04 -2.20 0.94
C ARG A 166 -15.57 -2.58 -0.45
N LEU A 167 -14.77 -3.30 -1.23
CA LEU A 167 -15.16 -3.84 -2.53
C LEU A 167 -16.30 -4.85 -2.38
N LEU A 168 -16.13 -5.85 -1.51
CA LEU A 168 -17.12 -6.89 -1.24
C LEU A 168 -18.45 -6.29 -0.77
N ARG A 169 -18.46 -5.37 0.20
CA ARG A 169 -19.68 -4.73 0.69
C ARG A 169 -20.48 -4.01 -0.40
N ARG A 170 -19.83 -3.51 -1.44
CA ARG A 170 -20.48 -2.81 -2.57
C ARG A 170 -20.95 -3.74 -3.69
N HIS A 171 -20.25 -4.86 -3.91
CA HIS A 171 -20.43 -5.68 -5.12
C HIS A 171 -20.62 -7.19 -4.84
N PHE A 172 -20.92 -7.59 -3.61
CA PHE A 172 -21.03 -9.00 -3.20
C PHE A 172 -21.96 -9.84 -4.09
N SER A 173 -23.10 -9.28 -4.50
CA SER A 173 -24.08 -9.94 -5.36
C SER A 173 -23.61 -10.20 -6.81
N ARG A 174 -22.37 -9.80 -7.17
CA ARG A 174 -21.73 -10.14 -8.44
C ARG A 174 -20.71 -11.28 -8.32
N ILE A 175 -20.56 -11.87 -7.13
CA ILE A 175 -19.79 -13.11 -6.93
C ILE A 175 -20.67 -14.30 -7.34
N PRO A 176 -20.18 -15.25 -8.14
CA PRO A 176 -20.93 -16.45 -8.52
C PRO A 176 -21.39 -17.28 -7.31
N ASP A 177 -22.62 -17.78 -7.33
CA ASP A 177 -23.21 -18.55 -6.23
C ASP A 177 -22.39 -19.78 -5.84
N ARG A 178 -21.78 -20.46 -6.82
CA ARG A 178 -20.85 -21.59 -6.56
C ARG A 178 -19.70 -21.25 -5.60
N ILE A 179 -19.34 -19.96 -5.51
CA ILE A 179 -18.32 -19.43 -4.61
C ILE A 179 -18.96 -18.92 -3.33
N ALA A 180 -19.92 -18.00 -3.43
CA ALA A 180 -20.43 -17.25 -2.28
C ALA A 180 -21.65 -17.85 -1.57
N ALA A 181 -22.55 -18.55 -2.27
CA ALA A 181 -23.82 -18.96 -1.69
C ALA A 181 -23.63 -19.94 -0.51
N PRO A 182 -24.51 -19.89 0.52
CA PRO A 182 -25.64 -18.95 0.72
C PRO A 182 -25.28 -17.58 1.38
N ILE A 183 -24.02 -17.14 1.37
CA ILE A 183 -23.62 -15.86 2.00
C ILE A 183 -24.28 -14.66 1.29
N SER A 184 -24.65 -13.65 2.08
CA SER A 184 -25.22 -12.38 1.63
C SER A 184 -24.26 -11.20 1.88
N SER A 185 -24.52 -10.05 1.28
CA SER A 185 -23.69 -8.83 1.45
C SER A 185 -23.59 -8.32 2.90
N SER A 186 -24.46 -8.78 3.81
CA SER A 186 -24.48 -8.45 5.24
C SER A 186 -23.51 -9.29 6.09
N PHE A 187 -22.69 -10.15 5.47
CA PHE A 187 -21.83 -11.12 6.14
C PHE A 187 -21.03 -10.60 7.36
N LYS A 188 -20.83 -11.45 8.36
CA LYS A 188 -19.95 -11.17 9.52
C LYS A 188 -18.48 -11.42 9.15
N ILE A 189 -17.56 -10.72 9.80
CA ILE A 189 -16.12 -10.98 9.67
C ILE A 189 -15.68 -11.75 10.91
N VAL A 190 -15.15 -12.95 10.70
CA VAL A 190 -14.74 -13.86 11.77
C VAL A 190 -13.30 -13.56 12.18
N GLY A 191 -13.11 -13.28 13.47
CA GLY A 191 -11.80 -13.04 14.07
C GLY A 191 -10.96 -14.31 14.21
N ALA A 192 -9.63 -14.17 14.31
CA ALA A 192 -8.74 -15.34 14.42
C ALA A 192 -9.04 -16.27 15.62
N VAL A 193 -9.60 -15.73 16.70
CA VAL A 193 -10.07 -16.50 17.88
C VAL A 193 -11.35 -17.27 17.56
N GLU A 194 -12.30 -16.65 16.85
CA GLU A 194 -13.58 -17.24 16.45
C GLU A 194 -13.36 -18.31 15.37
N SER A 195 -12.51 -18.06 14.36
CA SER A 195 -12.10 -19.07 13.37
C SER A 195 -11.48 -20.30 14.04
N HIS A 196 -10.69 -20.09 15.10
CA HIS A 196 -10.10 -21.19 15.87
C HIS A 196 -11.15 -21.96 16.69
N ALA A 197 -12.19 -21.29 17.19
CA ALA A 197 -13.33 -21.93 17.85
C ALA A 197 -14.20 -22.73 16.87
N LEU A 198 -14.48 -22.19 15.68
CA LEU A 198 -15.18 -22.89 14.60
C LEU A 198 -14.40 -24.14 14.15
N LEU A 199 -13.08 -24.03 13.92
CA LEU A 199 -12.25 -25.19 13.60
C LEU A 199 -12.25 -26.24 14.71
N LYS A 200 -12.27 -25.83 16.00
CA LYS A 200 -12.46 -26.78 17.10
C LYS A 200 -13.82 -27.48 17.07
N ALA A 201 -14.88 -26.83 16.60
CA ALA A 201 -16.18 -27.46 16.44
C ALA A 201 -16.17 -28.48 15.27
N VAL A 202 -15.64 -28.09 14.10
CA VAL A 202 -15.45 -29.00 12.95
C VAL A 202 -14.67 -30.25 13.37
N LEU A 203 -13.52 -30.07 14.02
CA LEU A 203 -12.67 -31.20 14.45
C LEU A 203 -13.31 -32.10 15.50
N GLN A 204 -14.30 -31.60 16.26
CA GLN A 204 -15.08 -32.40 17.21
C GLN A 204 -16.22 -33.18 16.55
N ALA A 205 -16.74 -32.70 15.42
CA ALA A 205 -17.74 -33.41 14.63
C ALA A 205 -17.10 -34.47 13.71
N GLU A 206 -15.92 -34.17 13.15
CA GLU A 206 -15.25 -35.02 12.17
C GLU A 206 -14.44 -36.19 12.77
N PHE A 207 -14.02 -36.10 14.04
CA PHE A 207 -13.16 -37.10 14.68
C PHE A 207 -13.79 -37.59 15.98
N SER A 208 -13.77 -38.90 16.20
CA SER A 208 -14.38 -39.56 17.37
C SER A 208 -13.36 -40.43 18.13
N GLY A 209 -13.70 -40.83 19.36
CA GLY A 209 -12.84 -41.68 20.18
C GLY A 209 -11.51 -41.01 20.58
N ALA A 210 -10.41 -41.77 20.54
CA ALA A 210 -9.07 -41.31 20.96
C ALA A 210 -8.52 -40.16 20.09
N GLU A 211 -8.88 -40.13 18.80
CA GLU A 211 -8.46 -39.08 17.86
C GLU A 211 -8.91 -37.68 18.30
N THR A 212 -10.09 -37.59 18.92
CA THR A 212 -10.72 -36.34 19.39
C THR A 212 -9.88 -35.53 20.39
N LYS A 213 -9.06 -36.20 21.23
CA LYS A 213 -8.22 -35.49 22.22
C LYS A 213 -7.01 -34.85 21.55
N LEU A 214 -6.43 -35.53 20.56
CA LEU A 214 -5.29 -35.05 19.78
C LEU A 214 -5.73 -33.94 18.83
N THR A 215 -6.83 -34.10 18.08
CA THR A 215 -7.31 -33.07 17.13
C THR A 215 -7.69 -31.75 17.80
N LYS A 216 -8.19 -31.75 19.05
CA LYS A 216 -8.44 -30.52 19.83
C LYS A 216 -7.18 -29.66 20.04
N MET A 217 -6.01 -30.28 20.20
CA MET A 217 -4.73 -29.57 20.29
C MET A 217 -4.27 -29.07 18.91
N PHE A 218 -4.54 -29.84 17.84
CA PHE A 218 -4.13 -29.52 16.47
C PHE A 218 -5.00 -28.48 15.75
N ALA A 219 -6.10 -28.00 16.33
CA ALA A 219 -6.93 -26.94 15.71
C ALA A 219 -6.14 -25.69 15.27
N ARG A 220 -5.03 -25.38 15.96
CA ARG A 220 -4.11 -24.30 15.54
C ARG A 220 -3.29 -24.66 14.30
N GLN A 221 -2.88 -25.92 14.16
CA GLN A 221 -2.18 -26.43 12.97
C GLN A 221 -3.11 -26.39 11.75
N TYR A 222 -4.35 -26.87 11.85
CA TYR A 222 -5.34 -26.76 10.76
C TYR A 222 -5.57 -25.30 10.35
N GLN A 223 -5.71 -24.38 11.32
CA GLN A 223 -5.86 -22.95 11.04
C GLN A 223 -4.67 -22.37 10.26
N LEU A 224 -3.45 -22.74 10.63
CA LEU A 224 -2.22 -22.30 9.93
C LEU A 224 -2.14 -22.89 8.51
N VAL A 225 -2.49 -24.17 8.33
CA VAL A 225 -2.52 -24.84 7.03
C VAL A 225 -3.56 -24.21 6.11
N ILE A 226 -4.79 -24.01 6.59
CA ILE A 226 -5.88 -23.36 5.85
C ILE A 226 -5.50 -21.94 5.44
N SER A 227 -5.00 -21.13 6.38
CA SER A 227 -4.57 -19.76 6.08
C SER A 227 -3.42 -19.73 5.06
N LYS A 228 -2.41 -20.60 5.22
CA LYS A 228 -1.27 -20.67 4.28
C LYS A 228 -1.71 -21.08 2.87
N VAL A 229 -2.64 -22.04 2.73
CA VAL A 229 -3.16 -22.46 1.42
C VAL A 229 -4.09 -21.40 0.80
N LYS A 230 -4.99 -20.78 1.57
CA LYS A 230 -5.83 -19.65 1.11
C LYS A 230 -4.98 -18.48 0.58
N ASN A 231 -3.80 -18.24 1.17
CA ASN A 231 -2.89 -17.17 0.78
C ASN A 231 -1.88 -17.55 -0.33
N ASP A 232 -1.81 -18.83 -0.72
CA ASP A 232 -0.91 -19.35 -1.79
C ASP A 232 -1.69 -19.92 -3.00
N THR A 233 -3.01 -20.08 -2.91
CA THR A 233 -3.88 -20.38 -4.05
C THR A 233 -4.13 -19.14 -4.90
N ASN A 234 -4.64 -19.34 -6.12
CA ASN A 234 -5.14 -18.28 -6.98
C ASN A 234 -6.68 -18.27 -7.10
N ARG A 235 -7.39 -19.25 -6.53
CA ARG A 235 -8.86 -19.35 -6.52
C ARG A 235 -9.39 -20.01 -5.24
N VAL A 236 -10.69 -19.92 -4.98
CA VAL A 236 -11.36 -20.83 -4.02
C VAL A 236 -11.20 -22.27 -4.53
N LEU A 237 -10.80 -23.17 -3.63
CA LEU A 237 -10.52 -24.57 -3.94
C LEU A 237 -11.68 -25.46 -3.48
N GLY A 238 -11.96 -26.52 -4.24
CA GLY A 238 -12.75 -27.64 -3.74
C GLY A 238 -11.99 -28.46 -2.70
N LYS A 239 -12.69 -29.39 -2.02
CA LYS A 239 -12.14 -30.32 -1.03
C LYS A 239 -10.85 -31.00 -1.51
N ASP A 240 -10.90 -31.65 -2.65
CA ASP A 240 -9.80 -32.49 -3.15
C ASP A 240 -8.65 -31.63 -3.68
N GLU A 241 -8.96 -30.55 -4.41
CA GLU A 241 -7.97 -29.57 -4.87
C GLU A 241 -7.20 -28.92 -3.70
N PHE A 242 -7.90 -28.64 -2.60
CA PHE A 242 -7.30 -28.09 -1.39
C PHE A 242 -6.35 -29.10 -0.75
N GLU A 243 -6.74 -30.38 -0.65
CA GLU A 243 -5.87 -31.43 -0.11
C GLU A 243 -4.63 -31.67 -0.98
N GLU A 244 -4.77 -31.69 -2.31
CA GLU A 244 -3.63 -31.72 -3.23
C GLU A 244 -2.71 -30.50 -3.06
N ARG A 245 -3.30 -29.30 -2.89
CA ARG A 245 -2.54 -28.06 -2.69
C ARG A 245 -1.78 -28.09 -1.36
N CYS A 246 -2.37 -28.62 -0.29
CA CYS A 246 -1.68 -28.86 0.98
C CYS A 246 -0.47 -29.78 0.78
N LYS A 247 -0.66 -30.96 0.16
CA LYS A 247 0.42 -31.94 -0.09
C LYS A 247 1.57 -31.31 -0.89
N ARG A 248 1.25 -30.57 -1.96
CA ARG A 248 2.24 -29.88 -2.81
C ARG A 248 3.01 -28.75 -2.08
N LEU A 249 2.36 -28.03 -1.16
CA LEU A 249 2.93 -26.85 -0.50
C LEU A 249 3.67 -27.18 0.81
N LEU A 250 3.30 -28.28 1.47
CA LEU A 250 3.76 -28.61 2.83
C LEU A 250 4.45 -29.98 2.94
N GLY A 251 4.28 -30.86 1.94
CA GLY A 251 4.69 -32.26 2.02
C GLY A 251 3.76 -33.02 2.97
N GLU A 252 4.03 -32.93 4.26
CA GLU A 252 3.18 -33.49 5.32
C GLU A 252 1.99 -32.59 5.63
N THR A 253 0.82 -33.20 5.80
CA THR A 253 -0.45 -32.50 6.04
C THR A 253 -1.22 -33.15 7.18
N PRO A 254 -2.02 -32.40 7.95
CA PRO A 254 -2.97 -33.00 8.89
C PRO A 254 -3.89 -34.02 8.22
N VAL A 255 -4.33 -35.03 8.98
CA VAL A 255 -5.21 -36.09 8.49
C VAL A 255 -6.54 -35.51 7.99
N ARG A 256 -7.01 -35.95 6.82
CA ARG A 256 -8.30 -35.51 6.21
C ARG A 256 -8.41 -33.97 6.07
N VAL A 257 -7.31 -33.27 5.79
CA VAL A 257 -7.28 -31.80 5.76
C VAL A 257 -8.29 -31.19 4.76
N GLY A 258 -8.55 -31.84 3.64
CA GLY A 258 -9.57 -31.40 2.67
C GLY A 258 -10.99 -31.43 3.23
N GLU A 259 -11.35 -32.47 3.98
CA GLU A 259 -12.67 -32.57 4.64
C GLU A 259 -12.83 -31.48 5.71
N VAL A 260 -11.82 -31.30 6.58
CA VAL A 260 -11.85 -30.28 7.62
C VAL A 260 -11.96 -28.88 7.03
N TYR A 261 -11.24 -28.60 5.94
CA TYR A 261 -11.36 -27.34 5.19
C TYR A 261 -12.77 -27.16 4.61
N SER A 262 -13.30 -28.17 3.90
CA SER A 262 -14.63 -28.10 3.27
C SER A 262 -15.74 -27.87 4.31
N ARG A 263 -15.67 -28.55 5.46
CA ARG A 263 -16.60 -28.36 6.58
C ARG A 263 -16.45 -26.99 7.24
N TYR A 264 -15.24 -26.46 7.38
CA TYR A 264 -15.00 -25.12 7.91
C TYR A 264 -15.56 -24.01 7.00
N GLU A 265 -15.33 -24.09 5.68
CA GLU A 265 -15.92 -23.13 4.75
C GLU A 265 -17.45 -23.25 4.70
N ALA A 266 -18.01 -24.45 4.82
CA ALA A 266 -19.46 -24.66 4.92
C ALA A 266 -20.03 -24.00 6.19
N MET A 267 -19.41 -24.21 7.35
CA MET A 267 -19.84 -23.54 8.60
C MET A 267 -19.72 -22.01 8.51
N LEU A 268 -18.68 -21.46 7.88
CA LEU A 268 -18.58 -20.01 7.63
C LEU A 268 -19.74 -19.51 6.77
N LYS A 269 -20.05 -20.24 5.69
CA LYS A 269 -21.15 -19.92 4.78
C LYS A 269 -22.52 -19.96 5.45
N GLU A 270 -22.81 -21.03 6.19
CA GLU A 270 -24.05 -21.21 6.97
C GLU A 270 -24.26 -20.09 8.01
N ASN A 271 -23.17 -19.61 8.62
CA ASN A 271 -23.21 -18.49 9.57
C ASN A 271 -23.25 -17.11 8.89
N ASN A 272 -23.39 -17.04 7.56
CA ASN A 272 -23.31 -15.81 6.77
C ASN A 272 -22.04 -15.01 7.13
N ALA A 273 -20.87 -15.66 7.04
CA ALA A 273 -19.63 -15.12 7.57
C ALA A 273 -18.41 -15.42 6.66
N LEU A 274 -17.38 -14.58 6.78
CA LEU A 274 -16.09 -14.73 6.10
C LEU A 274 -14.96 -14.56 7.12
N ASP A 275 -13.90 -15.37 7.04
CA ASP A 275 -12.66 -15.07 7.75
C ASP A 275 -11.81 -14.03 7.00
N PHE A 276 -10.72 -13.59 7.62
CA PHE A 276 -9.82 -12.59 7.04
C PHE A 276 -9.24 -13.00 5.68
N ASP A 277 -8.86 -14.27 5.52
CA ASP A 277 -8.28 -14.76 4.28
C ASP A 277 -9.34 -14.81 3.17
N ASN A 278 -10.58 -15.22 3.49
CA ASN A 278 -11.69 -15.17 2.55
C ASN A 278 -11.96 -13.76 2.01
N LEU A 279 -11.72 -12.68 2.77
CA LEU A 279 -11.93 -11.32 2.28
C LEU A 279 -11.11 -11.03 1.01
N ILE A 280 -9.85 -11.46 0.96
CA ILE A 280 -8.98 -11.23 -0.20
C ILE A 280 -9.30 -12.23 -1.30
N VAL A 281 -9.48 -13.51 -0.97
CA VAL A 281 -9.84 -14.56 -1.92
C VAL A 281 -11.13 -14.21 -2.67
N PHE A 282 -12.21 -13.84 -1.97
CA PHE A 282 -13.49 -13.49 -2.58
C PHE A 282 -13.40 -12.18 -3.39
N ALA A 283 -12.55 -11.23 -2.99
CA ALA A 283 -12.31 -10.01 -3.76
C ALA A 283 -11.58 -10.29 -5.08
N VAL A 284 -10.62 -11.23 -5.09
CA VAL A 284 -9.95 -11.69 -6.32
C VAL A 284 -10.94 -12.45 -7.22
N GLU A 285 -11.76 -13.33 -6.66
CA GLU A 285 -12.81 -14.04 -7.41
C GLU A 285 -13.80 -13.07 -8.06
N LEU A 286 -14.34 -12.11 -7.29
CA LEU A 286 -15.24 -11.05 -7.77
C LEU A 286 -14.67 -10.30 -8.98
N LEU A 287 -13.40 -9.88 -8.89
CA LEU A 287 -12.74 -9.13 -9.96
C LEU A 287 -12.50 -9.99 -11.21
N ARG A 288 -12.32 -11.31 -11.07
CA ARG A 288 -12.17 -12.22 -12.21
C ARG A 288 -13.50 -12.63 -12.84
N SER A 289 -14.53 -12.85 -12.01
CA SER A 289 -15.85 -13.30 -12.48
C SER A 289 -16.70 -12.16 -13.03
N SER A 290 -16.41 -10.91 -12.68
CA SER A 290 -17.17 -9.74 -13.10
C SER A 290 -16.28 -8.67 -13.77
N PRO A 291 -16.06 -8.76 -15.10
CA PRO A 291 -15.34 -7.74 -15.86
C PRO A 291 -15.96 -6.33 -15.72
N GLU A 292 -17.27 -6.24 -15.52
CA GLU A 292 -17.98 -4.98 -15.22
C GLU A 292 -17.50 -4.33 -13.93
N VAL A 293 -17.36 -5.12 -12.85
CA VAL A 293 -16.86 -4.63 -11.55
C VAL A 293 -15.36 -4.32 -11.65
N LEU A 294 -14.58 -5.17 -12.31
CA LEU A 294 -13.15 -4.92 -12.53
C LEU A 294 -12.90 -3.60 -13.28
N ALA A 295 -13.60 -3.37 -14.39
CA ALA A 295 -13.48 -2.13 -15.16
C ALA A 295 -13.89 -0.90 -14.34
N LYS A 296 -14.97 -0.99 -13.54
CA LYS A 296 -15.37 0.07 -12.61
C LYS A 296 -14.29 0.33 -11.54
N CYS A 297 -13.63 -0.71 -11.04
CA CYS A 297 -12.56 -0.59 -10.06
C CYS A 297 -11.26 -0.04 -10.64
N GLN A 298 -10.87 -0.44 -11.85
CA GLN A 298 -9.72 0.13 -12.59
C GLN A 298 -9.97 1.61 -12.93
N GLN A 299 -11.20 1.96 -13.37
CA GLN A 299 -11.59 3.34 -13.60
C GLN A 299 -11.66 4.14 -12.29
N GLN A 300 -12.06 3.53 -11.17
CA GLN A 300 -12.09 4.18 -9.86
C GLN A 300 -10.69 4.33 -9.26
N TRP A 301 -9.82 3.33 -9.29
CA TRP A 301 -8.48 3.34 -8.68
C TRP A 301 -7.41 3.36 -9.75
N HIS A 302 -7.43 4.45 -10.51
CA HIS A 302 -6.57 4.70 -11.67
C HIS A 302 -5.07 4.71 -11.32
N TYR A 303 -4.71 5.09 -10.09
CA TYR A 303 -3.36 4.95 -9.52
C TYR A 303 -3.41 4.08 -8.27
N VAL A 304 -2.56 3.06 -8.21
CA VAL A 304 -2.45 2.15 -7.07
C VAL A 304 -1.05 2.25 -6.47
N LEU A 305 -0.97 2.48 -5.17
CA LEU A 305 0.28 2.53 -4.41
C LEU A 305 0.27 1.50 -3.29
N VAL A 306 1.36 0.75 -3.12
CA VAL A 306 1.46 -0.32 -2.11
C VAL A 306 2.78 -0.20 -1.34
N ASP A 307 2.69 -0.09 -0.01
CA ASP A 307 3.85 -0.11 0.91
C ASP A 307 4.19 -1.55 1.33
N GLU A 308 5.44 -1.77 1.72
CA GLU A 308 6.01 -3.06 2.17
C GLU A 308 5.72 -4.24 1.21
N PHE A 309 5.86 -4.02 -0.11
CA PHE A 309 5.43 -4.98 -1.14
C PHE A 309 6.16 -6.34 -1.09
N GLN A 310 7.34 -6.43 -0.47
CA GLN A 310 8.06 -7.69 -0.25
C GLN A 310 7.25 -8.70 0.59
N ASP A 311 6.31 -8.22 1.41
CA ASP A 311 5.54 -9.03 2.34
C ASP A 311 4.20 -9.52 1.74
N THR A 312 3.99 -9.30 0.43
CA THR A 312 2.78 -9.73 -0.27
C THR A 312 2.73 -11.23 -0.52
N ASN A 313 1.57 -11.84 -0.27
CA ASN A 313 1.28 -13.22 -0.65
C ASN A 313 0.67 -13.35 -2.06
N GLU A 314 0.32 -14.56 -2.50
CA GLU A 314 -0.21 -14.83 -3.85
C GLU A 314 -1.50 -14.04 -4.11
N MET A 315 -2.46 -14.11 -3.19
CA MET A 315 -3.77 -13.47 -3.34
C MET A 315 -3.70 -11.94 -3.26
N GLN A 316 -2.83 -11.40 -2.41
CA GLN A 316 -2.56 -9.96 -2.32
C GLN A 316 -1.93 -9.42 -3.60
N TYR A 317 -0.98 -10.17 -4.17
CA TYR A 317 -0.39 -9.83 -5.46
C TYR A 317 -1.42 -9.87 -6.58
N GLU A 318 -2.20 -10.95 -6.68
CA GLU A 318 -3.23 -11.11 -7.71
C GLU A 318 -4.32 -10.03 -7.62
N PHE A 319 -4.70 -9.61 -6.40
CA PHE A 319 -5.61 -8.49 -6.17
C PHE A 319 -5.08 -7.18 -6.78
N VAL A 320 -3.81 -6.85 -6.53
CA VAL A 320 -3.15 -5.67 -7.11
C VAL A 320 -2.98 -5.82 -8.63
N ARG A 321 -2.56 -7.00 -9.11
CA ARG A 321 -2.35 -7.28 -10.53
C ARG A 321 -3.62 -7.07 -11.34
N LEU A 322 -4.76 -7.59 -10.86
CA LEU A 322 -6.05 -7.38 -11.51
C LEU A 322 -6.39 -5.88 -11.58
N LEU A 323 -6.34 -5.19 -10.44
CA LEU A 323 -6.67 -3.76 -10.33
C LEU A 323 -5.77 -2.83 -11.13
N CYS A 324 -4.55 -3.25 -11.50
CA CYS A 324 -3.62 -2.44 -12.30
C CYS A 324 -3.47 -2.91 -13.75
N SER A 325 -4.07 -4.04 -14.11
CA SER A 325 -3.95 -4.60 -15.47
C SER A 325 -4.60 -3.67 -16.51
N GLY A 326 -4.00 -3.59 -17.69
CA GLY A 326 -4.46 -2.70 -18.77
C GLY A 326 -3.96 -1.25 -18.71
N HIS A 327 -3.56 -0.73 -17.53
CA HIS A 327 -2.96 0.62 -17.43
C HIS A 327 -1.60 0.68 -16.74
N GLY A 328 -1.22 -0.29 -15.92
CA GLY A 328 0.13 -0.37 -15.33
C GLY A 328 0.51 0.75 -14.36
N ARG A 329 -0.43 1.63 -13.95
CA ARG A 329 -0.17 2.78 -13.06
C ARG A 329 -0.09 2.34 -11.59
N LEU A 330 0.88 1.49 -11.31
CA LEU A 330 1.18 0.88 -10.02
C LEU A 330 2.53 1.38 -9.51
N LEU A 331 2.56 1.88 -8.27
CA LEU A 331 3.79 2.12 -7.52
C LEU A 331 3.88 1.10 -6.38
N VAL A 332 4.97 0.36 -6.32
CA VAL A 332 5.30 -0.47 -5.15
C VAL A 332 6.52 0.10 -4.43
N VAL A 333 6.49 0.11 -3.10
CA VAL A 333 7.66 0.37 -2.26
C VAL A 333 7.93 -0.87 -1.42
N GLY A 334 9.20 -1.22 -1.27
CA GLY A 334 9.58 -2.35 -0.45
C GLY A 334 11.09 -2.50 -0.32
N ASP A 335 11.49 -3.55 0.38
CA ASP A 335 12.88 -3.98 0.49
C ASP A 335 12.95 -5.52 0.55
N PRO A 336 13.44 -6.21 -0.49
CA PRO A 336 13.58 -7.67 -0.48
C PRO A 336 14.40 -8.19 0.72
N ASP A 337 15.39 -7.42 1.19
CA ASP A 337 16.24 -7.79 2.33
C ASP A 337 15.49 -7.73 3.68
N GLN A 338 14.24 -7.25 3.69
CA GLN A 338 13.38 -7.15 4.87
C GLN A 338 12.20 -8.12 4.88
N ALA A 339 12.14 -9.07 3.93
CA ALA A 339 11.02 -10.00 3.79
C ALA A 339 10.97 -11.08 4.89
N ILE A 340 10.58 -10.67 6.10
CA ILE A 340 10.54 -11.54 7.30
C ILE A 340 9.21 -12.31 7.46
N TYR A 341 8.22 -12.06 6.60
CA TYR A 341 6.89 -12.67 6.69
C TYR A 341 6.67 -13.89 5.77
N GLY A 342 7.73 -14.52 5.25
CA GLY A 342 7.63 -15.74 4.43
C GLY A 342 6.87 -16.90 5.11
N TRP A 343 6.94 -17.01 6.44
CA TRP A 343 6.15 -17.96 7.23
C TRP A 343 4.63 -17.72 7.19
N ARG A 344 4.18 -16.53 6.76
CA ARG A 344 2.77 -16.17 6.49
C ARG A 344 2.38 -16.36 5.02
N GLY A 345 3.26 -16.90 4.19
CA GLY A 345 3.05 -17.06 2.75
C GLY A 345 3.41 -15.82 1.91
N ALA A 346 4.17 -14.86 2.46
CA ALA A 346 4.77 -13.80 1.64
C ALA A 346 5.76 -14.41 0.63
N LYS A 347 5.77 -13.87 -0.59
CA LYS A 347 6.62 -14.31 -1.70
C LYS A 347 7.51 -13.16 -2.16
N THR A 348 8.81 -13.22 -1.90
CA THR A 348 9.76 -12.19 -2.35
C THR A 348 9.81 -12.08 -3.87
N GLU A 349 9.53 -13.18 -4.56
CA GLU A 349 9.39 -13.29 -6.01
C GLU A 349 8.36 -12.31 -6.56
N ASN A 350 7.29 -12.01 -5.80
CA ASN A 350 6.29 -11.01 -6.19
C ASN A 350 6.95 -9.65 -6.45
N MET A 351 7.89 -9.23 -5.61
CA MET A 351 8.60 -7.96 -5.77
C MET A 351 9.79 -8.07 -6.72
N SER A 352 10.56 -9.17 -6.67
CA SER A 352 11.85 -9.27 -7.35
C SER A 352 11.76 -9.61 -8.84
N SER A 353 10.89 -10.55 -9.24
CA SER A 353 10.83 -11.03 -10.63
C SER A 353 9.42 -10.99 -11.24
N ARG A 354 8.38 -11.17 -10.43
CA ARG A 354 7.01 -11.27 -10.92
C ARG A 354 6.48 -9.94 -11.50
N LEU A 355 6.78 -8.82 -10.84
CA LEU A 355 6.46 -7.49 -11.37
C LEU A 355 7.09 -7.21 -12.74
N GLU A 356 8.32 -7.64 -12.97
CA GLU A 356 9.01 -7.43 -14.27
C GLU A 356 8.31 -8.20 -15.39
N ARG A 357 7.84 -9.42 -15.09
CA ARG A 357 7.09 -10.27 -16.03
C ARG A 357 5.66 -9.78 -16.27
N ASP A 358 4.93 -9.44 -15.21
CA ASP A 358 3.50 -9.14 -15.29
C ASP A 358 3.22 -7.66 -15.63
N PHE A 359 4.23 -6.77 -15.51
CA PHE A 359 4.16 -5.36 -15.90
C PHE A 359 5.34 -4.96 -16.81
N PRO A 360 5.26 -5.24 -18.13
CA PRO A 360 6.25 -4.78 -19.10
C PRO A 360 6.45 -3.26 -19.04
N GLY A 361 7.71 -2.81 -19.04
CA GLY A 361 8.04 -1.40 -18.84
C GLY A 361 8.19 -0.98 -17.37
N LEU A 362 8.23 -1.92 -16.42
CA LEU A 362 8.56 -1.66 -15.02
C LEU A 362 9.87 -0.85 -14.89
N VAL A 363 9.77 0.35 -14.30
CA VAL A 363 10.92 1.14 -13.90
C VAL A 363 11.30 0.78 -12.47
N THR A 364 12.58 0.45 -12.22
CA THR A 364 13.11 0.26 -10.85
C THR A 364 13.93 1.47 -10.41
N LYS A 365 13.76 1.91 -9.16
CA LYS A 365 14.56 2.95 -8.49
C LYS A 365 15.05 2.44 -7.13
N HIS A 366 16.25 2.84 -6.74
CA HIS A 366 16.83 2.50 -5.45
C HIS A 366 17.03 3.77 -4.60
N LEU A 367 16.51 3.78 -3.37
CA LEU A 367 16.85 4.81 -2.38
C LEU A 367 18.14 4.39 -1.65
N LYS A 368 19.23 5.11 -1.91
CA LYS A 368 20.57 4.78 -1.37
C LYS A 368 20.82 5.41 0.01
N ASP A 369 20.14 6.50 0.33
CA ASP A 369 20.37 7.28 1.54
C ASP A 369 19.52 6.77 2.71
N ASN A 370 20.09 6.75 3.92
CA ASN A 370 19.39 6.36 5.14
C ASN A 370 19.23 7.56 6.08
N TYR A 371 18.00 8.04 6.25
CA TYR A 371 17.69 9.23 7.03
C TYR A 371 17.35 8.95 8.51
N ARG A 372 17.47 7.69 8.99
CA ARG A 372 17.28 7.32 10.42
C ARG A 372 18.55 7.34 11.26
N ARG A 373 19.72 7.60 10.67
CA ARG A 373 21.04 7.62 11.35
C ARG A 373 21.81 8.94 11.17
N ALA A 374 21.09 10.02 10.86
CA ALA A 374 21.61 11.39 10.80
C ALA A 374 21.21 12.16 12.07
#